data_AF-A0A1E1WBE5-F1
#
_entry.id   AF-A0A1E1WBE5-F1
#
_cell.length_a   1.000
_cell.length_b   1.000
_cell.length_c   1.000
_cell.angle_alpha   90.00
_cell.angle_beta   90.00
_cell.angle_gamma   90.00
#
_symmetry.space_group_name_H-M   'P 1'
#
loop_
_entity.id
_entity.type
_entity.pdbx_description
1 polymer ?
#
loop_
_entity_poly.entity_id
_entity_poly.type
_entity_poly.pdbx_seq_one_letter_code
_entity_poly.pdbx_strand_id
1 'polypeptide(L)'
;IDHRGYLNVTDLSGELYRKVFEGDFINAVNISKTLENSGNGASISDVVTKLLKEGKRNTTQYAYKLWDSDARDMVTNYFPNAFKNILDQDYVKIINKKDSFTL
;
A
#
# COMPACT_ATOMS: atom_id res chain seq x y z
N ILE A 1 8.73 14.27 31.32
CA ILE A 1 8.68 15.01 30.04
C ILE A 1 8.41 13.96 28.98
N ASP A 2 7.16 13.85 28.53
CA ASP A 2 6.74 12.84 27.56
C ASP A 2 6.59 13.56 26.21
N HIS A 3 7.55 13.37 25.30
CA HIS A 3 7.56 13.99 23.98
C HIS A 3 6.76 13.13 22.99
N ARG A 4 5.49 12.87 23.28
CA ARG A 4 4.58 12.28 22.30
C ARG A 4 4.12 13.38 21.37
N GLY A 5 4.81 13.55 20.24
CA GLY A 5 4.23 14.24 19.11
C GLY A 5 3.01 13.46 18.65
N TYR A 6 1.81 13.98 18.90
CA TYR A 6 0.59 13.46 18.29
C TYR A 6 0.66 13.80 16.80
N LEU A 7 1.31 12.95 16.01
CA LEU A 7 1.10 12.93 14.58
C LEU A 7 -0.36 12.55 14.38
N ASN A 8 -1.17 13.51 13.99
CA ASN A 8 -2.56 13.26 13.64
C ASN A 8 -2.55 12.19 12.53
N VAL A 9 -3.06 11.00 12.84
CA VAL A 9 -3.07 9.84 11.93
C VAL A 9 -3.72 10.20 10.59
N THR A 10 -4.69 11.11 10.61
CA THR A 10 -5.34 11.68 9.42
C THR A 10 -4.34 12.39 8.52
N ASP A 11 -3.47 13.23 9.10
CA ASP A 11 -2.47 14.00 8.36
C ASP A 11 -1.39 13.06 7.81
N LEU A 12 -1.00 12.04 8.57
CA LEU A 12 -0.01 11.06 8.13
C LEU A 12 -0.54 10.15 7.00
N SER A 13 -1.83 9.80 7.03
CA SER A 13 -2.50 9.05 5.96
C SER A 13 -2.61 9.89 4.69
N GLY A 14 -2.94 11.17 4.82
CA GLY A 14 -2.95 12.13 3.71
C GLY A 14 -1.57 12.29 3.08
N GLU A 15 -0.53 12.35 3.92
CA GLU A 15 0.85 12.41 3.47
C GLU A 15 1.28 11.12 2.76
N LEU A 16 0.92 9.94 3.29
CA LEU A 16 1.17 8.67 2.61
C LEU A 16 0.56 8.66 1.21
N TYR A 17 -0.71 9.04 1.09
CA TYR A 17 -1.39 9.13 -0.20
C TYR A 17 -0.63 10.08 -1.15
N ARG A 18 -0.24 11.26 -0.67
CA ARG A 18 0.49 12.26 -1.46
C ARG A 18 1.83 11.72 -1.95
N LYS A 19 2.58 11.04 -1.08
CA LYS A 19 3.88 10.47 -1.42
C LYS A 19 3.80 9.36 -2.46
N VAL A 20 2.79 8.49 -2.36
CA VAL A 20 2.52 7.50 -3.41
C VAL A 20 2.09 8.18 -4.71
N PHE A 21 1.27 9.23 -4.64
CA PHE A 21 0.84 9.99 -5.81
C PHE A 21 2.01 10.69 -6.52
N GLU A 22 2.94 11.29 -5.77
CA GLU A 22 4.14 11.96 -6.28
C GLU A 22 5.22 10.98 -6.78
N GLY A 23 5.09 9.68 -6.48
CA GLY A 23 6.10 8.67 -6.81
C GLY A 23 7.29 8.66 -5.84
N ASP A 24 7.17 9.35 -4.71
CA ASP A 24 8.15 9.38 -3.62
C ASP A 24 8.02 8.13 -2.74
N PHE A 25 8.38 6.98 -3.30
CA PHE A 25 8.17 5.69 -2.65
C PHE A 25 9.06 5.45 -1.44
N ILE A 26 10.24 6.09 -1.38
CA ILE A 26 11.13 6.00 -0.22
C ILE A 26 10.41 6.55 1.01
N ASN A 27 9.84 7.76 0.90
CA ASN A 27 9.09 8.35 1.98
C ASN A 27 7.76 7.64 2.23
N ALA A 28 7.08 7.14 1.19
CA ALA A 28 5.87 6.34 1.36
C ALA A 28 6.13 5.08 2.20
N VAL A 29 7.21 4.33 1.93
CA VAL A 29 7.58 3.15 2.73
C VAL A 29 7.88 3.52 4.19
N ASN A 30 8.61 4.61 4.42
CA ASN A 30 8.91 5.08 5.77
C ASN A 30 7.65 5.47 6.56
N ILE A 31 6.72 6.19 5.93
CA ILE A 31 5.45 6.56 6.54
C ILE A 31 4.62 5.31 6.87
N SER A 32 4.59 4.32 5.98
CA SER A 32 3.88 3.07 6.23
C SER A 32 4.45 2.30 7.41
N LYS A 33 5.79 2.23 7.54
CA LYS A 33 6.44 1.69 8.74
C LYS A 33 6.03 2.45 10.01
N THR A 34 5.94 3.77 9.96
CA THR A 34 5.48 4.56 11.11
C THR A 34 4.02 4.27 11.46
N LEU A 35 3.13 4.17 10.47
CA LEU A 35 1.73 3.82 10.67
C LEU A 35 1.59 2.41 11.27
N GLU A 36 2.32 1.45 10.74
CA GLU A 36 2.32 0.07 11.24
C GLU A 36 2.80 -0.02 12.69
N ASN A 37 3.98 0.54 12.97
CA ASN A 37 4.59 0.52 14.31
C ASN A 37 3.77 1.30 15.35
N SER A 38 2.88 2.19 14.93
CA SER A 38 1.96 2.92 15.80
C SER A 38 0.60 2.25 15.97
N GLY A 39 0.39 1.07 15.38
CA GLY A 39 -0.87 0.34 15.42
C GLY A 39 -1.96 0.90 14.49
N ASN A 40 -1.58 1.77 13.55
CA ASN A 40 -2.48 2.43 12.60
C ASN A 40 -2.38 1.83 11.19
N GLY A 41 -2.03 0.54 11.07
CA GLY A 41 -1.95 -0.16 9.78
C GLY A 41 -3.24 -0.11 8.96
N ALA A 42 -4.41 -0.01 9.61
CA ALA A 42 -5.69 0.18 8.92
C ALA A 42 -5.70 1.41 7.99
N SER A 43 -5.00 2.48 8.35
CA SER A 43 -4.85 3.67 7.52
C SER A 43 -4.09 3.41 6.21
N ILE A 44 -3.17 2.43 6.20
CA ILE A 44 -2.48 2.00 4.99
C ILE A 44 -3.49 1.37 4.02
N SER A 45 -4.38 0.51 4.52
CA SER A 45 -5.45 -0.12 3.74
C SER A 45 -6.42 0.90 3.15
N ASP A 46 -6.79 1.94 3.93
CA ASP A 46 -7.65 3.03 3.46
C ASP A 46 -7.00 3.81 2.31
N VAL A 47 -5.70 4.13 2.43
CA VAL A 47 -4.95 4.83 1.39
C VAL A 47 -4.82 3.97 0.13
N VAL A 48 -4.49 2.68 0.26
CA VAL A 48 -4.42 1.74 -0.87
C VAL A 48 -5.77 1.64 -1.56
N THR A 49 -6.86 1.50 -0.80
CA THR A 49 -8.23 1.46 -1.33
C THR A 49 -8.56 2.72 -2.11
N LYS A 50 -8.18 3.90 -1.59
CA LYS A 50 -8.39 5.18 -2.27
C LYS A 50 -7.61 5.26 -3.59
N LEU A 51 -6.32 4.90 -3.58
CA LEU A 51 -5.48 4.92 -4.77
C LEU A 51 -6.02 3.99 -5.88
N LEU A 52 -6.51 2.81 -5.51
CA LEU A 52 -7.13 1.86 -6.44
C LEU A 52 -8.44 2.40 -7.03
N LYS A 53 -9.32 2.97 -6.19
CA LYS A 53 -10.57 3.59 -6.64
C LYS A 53 -10.33 4.72 -7.64
N GLU A 54 -9.27 5.50 -7.46
CA GLU A 54 -8.89 6.60 -8.35
C GLU A 54 -8.03 6.15 -9.55
N GLY A 55 -7.79 4.85 -9.72
CA GLY A 55 -7.02 4.30 -10.84
C GLY A 55 -5.55 4.73 -10.86
N LYS A 56 -4.96 5.02 -9.70
CA LYS A 56 -3.56 5.48 -9.62
C LYS A 56 -2.59 4.33 -9.93
N ARG A 57 -1.90 4.42 -11.06
CA ARG A 57 -0.89 3.44 -11.51
C ARG A 57 0.27 3.28 -10.53
N ASN A 58 0.58 4.32 -9.76
CA ASN A 58 1.65 4.30 -8.76
C ASN A 58 1.39 3.28 -7.64
N THR A 59 0.14 2.84 -7.43
CA THR A 59 -0.19 1.80 -6.44
C THR A 59 0.62 0.52 -6.65
N THR A 60 0.84 0.12 -7.91
CA THR A 60 1.64 -1.07 -8.24
C THR A 60 3.12 -0.88 -7.90
N GLN A 61 3.68 0.29 -8.20
CA GLN A 61 5.07 0.58 -7.86
C GLN A 61 5.27 0.71 -6.34
N TYR A 62 4.29 1.27 -5.64
CA TYR A 62 4.30 1.34 -4.18
C TYR A 62 4.29 -0.06 -3.55
N ALA A 63 3.41 -0.95 -4.00
CA ALA A 63 3.39 -2.35 -3.55
C ALA A 63 4.74 -3.05 -3.82
N TYR A 64 5.31 -2.87 -5.02
CA TYR A 64 6.63 -3.40 -5.37
C TYR A 64 7.73 -2.88 -4.44
N LYS A 65 7.72 -1.58 -4.10
CA LYS A 65 8.74 -0.99 -3.22
C LYS A 65 8.63 -1.47 -1.78
N LEU A 66 7.42 -1.69 -1.26
CA LEU A 66 7.25 -2.38 0.02
C LEU A 66 7.79 -3.81 -0.04
N TRP A 67 7.51 -4.52 -1.12
CA TRP A 67 7.89 -5.92 -1.31
C TRP A 67 9.40 -6.16 -1.46
N ASP A 68 10.07 -5.25 -2.17
CA ASP A 68 11.53 -5.23 -2.38
C ASP A 68 12.27 -4.75 -1.12
N SER A 69 11.56 -4.13 -0.18
CA SER A 69 12.06 -3.77 1.14
C SER A 69 11.75 -4.85 2.19
N ASP A 70 12.15 -4.60 3.43
CA ASP A 70 11.84 -5.39 4.64
C ASP A 70 10.37 -5.27 5.11
N ALA A 71 9.45 -4.80 4.24
CA ALA A 71 8.05 -4.50 4.56
C ALA A 71 7.04 -5.34 3.74
N ARG A 72 7.38 -6.60 3.43
CA ARG A 72 6.52 -7.54 2.67
C ARG A 72 5.22 -7.89 3.38
N ASP A 73 5.28 -7.95 4.70
CA ASP A 73 4.14 -8.15 5.59
C ASP A 73 3.06 -7.08 5.39
N MET A 74 3.43 -5.82 5.15
CA MET A 74 2.48 -4.75 4.87
C MET A 74 1.71 -4.97 3.58
N VAL A 75 2.35 -5.53 2.55
CA VAL A 75 1.64 -5.91 1.31
C VAL A 75 0.66 -7.04 1.58
N THR A 76 1.07 -8.01 2.39
CA THR A 76 0.21 -9.14 2.77
C THR A 76 -0.99 -8.72 3.62
N ASN A 77 -0.81 -7.73 4.50
CA ASN A 77 -1.82 -7.34 5.49
C ASN A 77 -2.78 -6.23 4.99
N TYR A 78 -2.31 -5.32 4.12
CA TYR A 78 -3.06 -4.09 3.79
C TYR A 78 -3.41 -3.92 2.31
N PHE A 79 -2.93 -4.80 1.43
CA PHE A 79 -3.29 -4.77 0.01
C PHE A 79 -4.25 -5.90 -0.35
N PRO A 80 -5.01 -5.79 -1.45
CA PRO A 80 -5.75 -6.91 -1.98
C PRO A 80 -4.83 -8.10 -2.26
N ASN A 81 -5.29 -9.33 -1.94
CA ASN A 81 -4.51 -10.57 -2.12
C ASN A 81 -3.89 -10.74 -3.52
N ALA A 82 -4.50 -10.15 -4.55
CA ALA A 82 -3.94 -10.16 -5.90
C ALA A 82 -2.51 -9.56 -5.97
N PHE A 83 -2.20 -8.52 -5.19
CA PHE A 83 -0.86 -7.93 -5.15
C PHE A 83 0.17 -8.89 -4.60
N LYS A 84 -0.17 -9.58 -3.50
CA LYS A 84 0.66 -10.63 -2.94
C LYS A 84 0.95 -11.70 -3.99
N ASN A 85 -0.08 -12.32 -4.57
CA ASN A 85 0.09 -13.40 -5.54
C ASN A 85 0.94 -12.97 -6.76
N ILE A 86 0.75 -11.74 -7.25
CA ILE A 86 1.55 -11.19 -8.36
C ILE A 86 3.02 -11.05 -7.98
N LEU A 87 3.31 -10.56 -6.77
CA LEU A 87 4.67 -10.26 -6.31
C LEU A 87 5.42 -11.51 -5.79
N ASP A 88 4.69 -12.49 -5.25
CA ASP A 88 5.18 -13.84 -4.92
C ASP A 88 5.47 -14.68 -6.18
N GLN A 89 5.07 -14.20 -7.37
CA GLN A 89 5.12 -14.95 -8.63
C GLN A 89 4.32 -16.27 -8.57
N ASP A 90 3.24 -16.27 -7.80
CA ASP A 90 2.34 -17.40 -7.71
C ASP A 90 1.65 -17.68 -9.04
N TYR A 91 1.24 -18.93 -9.23
CA TYR A 91 0.38 -19.27 -10.35
C TYR A 91 -0.98 -18.56 -10.21
N VAL A 92 -1.23 -17.61 -11.11
CA VAL A 92 -2.48 -16.84 -11.16
C VAL A 92 -3.20 -17.04 -12.49
N LYS A 93 -4.53 -16.94 -12.46
CA LYS A 93 -5.37 -16.90 -13.65
C LYS A 93 -5.76 -15.45 -13.94
N ILE A 94 -5.62 -14.99 -15.18
CA ILE A 94 -6.04 -13.64 -15.55
C ILE A 94 -7.44 -13.74 -16.18
N ILE A 95 -8.45 -13.26 -15.45
CA ILE A 95 -9.85 -13.32 -15.88
C ILE A 95 -10.27 -11.95 -16.42
N ASN A 96 -10.71 -11.89 -17.68
CA ASN A 96 -11.34 -10.71 -18.23
C ASN A 96 -12.75 -10.55 -17.64
N LYS A 97 -12.97 -9.49 -16.87
CA LYS A 97 -14.25 -9.24 -16.20
C LYS A 97 -15.44 -9.05 -17.16
N LYS A 98 -15.20 -8.62 -18.40
CA LYS A 98 -16.26 -8.34 -19.38
C LYS A 98 -16.87 -9.63 -19.93
N ASP A 99 -16.00 -10.59 -20.27
CA ASP A 99 -16.38 -11.75 -21.07
C ASP A 99 -16.13 -13.09 -20.33
N SER A 100 -15.65 -13.04 -19.08
CA SER A 100 -15.24 -14.19 -18.25
C SER A 100 -14.19 -15.11 -18.89
N PHE A 101 -13.52 -14.64 -19.93
CA PHE A 101 -12.41 -15.34 -20.58
C PHE A 101 -11.19 -15.40 -19.65
N THR A 102 -10.49 -16.53 -19.64
CA THR A 102 -9.33 -16.78 -18.76
C THR A 102 -8.08 -17.04 -19.60
N LEU A 103 -7.01 -16.31 -19.29
CA LEU A 103 -5.63 -16.52 -19.76
C LEU A 103 -4.83 -17.30 -18.71
#